data_AF-A0A662UF92-F1
#
_entry.id   AF-A0A662UF92-F1
#
_cell.length_a   1.000
_cell.length_b   1.000
_cell.length_c   1.000
_cell.angle_alpha   90.00
_cell.angle_beta   90.00
_cell.angle_gamma   90.00
#
_symmetry.space_group_name_H-M   'P 1'
#
loop_
_entity.id
_entity.type
_entity.pdbx_description
1 polymer ?
#
loop_
_entity_poly.entity_id
_entity_poly.type
_entity_poly.pdbx_seq_one_letter_code
_entity_poly.pdbx_strand_id
1 'polypeptide(L)'
;MATEDLKVVYEDEDVVVMRAPDDSELERLVIKIIKRKGRPVTWGELRKELSGLAGEDRLRKVLVSLIERDEVIEMIDGTFGLRGMEVSYIPRRIKK
;
A
#
# COMPACT_ATOMS: atom_id res chain seq x y z
N MET A 1 51.55 12.21 -22.20
CA MET A 1 50.20 11.95 -22.73
C MET A 1 49.55 10.96 -21.76
N ALA A 2 48.77 11.47 -20.79
CA ALA A 2 47.29 11.65 -20.85
C ALA A 2 46.58 10.29 -20.67
N THR A 3 45.66 10.03 -19.75
CA THR A 3 44.79 10.81 -18.83
C THR A 3 44.57 9.97 -17.54
N GLU A 4 44.50 10.53 -16.34
CA GLU A 4 43.25 10.83 -15.57
C GLU A 4 42.03 10.00 -16.05
N ASP A 5 41.29 9.27 -15.20
CA ASP A 5 40.36 9.83 -14.21
C ASP A 5 40.06 8.82 -13.09
N LEU A 6 40.32 9.20 -11.83
CA LEU A 6 39.65 8.66 -10.65
C LEU A 6 38.66 9.72 -10.17
N LYS A 7 37.35 9.41 -10.17
CA LYS A 7 36.44 9.74 -9.05
C LYS A 7 35.01 9.31 -9.36
N VAL A 8 34.56 8.24 -8.71
CA VAL A 8 33.13 8.13 -8.36
C VAL A 8 32.99 8.76 -6.98
N VAL A 9 32.51 9.99 -6.95
CA VAL A 9 32.04 10.65 -5.74
C VAL A 9 30.60 10.20 -5.58
N TYR A 10 30.34 9.27 -4.66
CA TYR A 10 28.98 9.06 -4.18
C TYR A 10 28.63 10.34 -3.41
N GLU A 11 27.75 11.13 -3.98
CA GLU A 11 27.13 12.26 -3.33
C GLU A 11 26.27 11.68 -2.19
N ASP A 12 26.56 12.08 -0.95
CA ASP A 12 25.79 11.71 0.25
C ASP A 12 24.33 12.15 0.03
N GLU A 13 23.50 11.25 -0.50
CA GLU A 13 22.04 11.39 -0.39
C GLU A 13 21.74 11.30 1.11
N ASP A 14 21.48 12.47 1.70
CA ASP A 14 21.04 12.65 3.08
C ASP A 14 19.82 11.73 3.32
N VAL A 15 20.07 10.53 3.85
CA VAL A 15 19.02 9.54 4.09
C VAL A 15 18.17 10.05 5.24
N VAL A 16 17.04 10.68 4.91
CA VAL A 16 16.04 11.09 5.90
C VAL A 16 15.37 9.84 6.45
N VAL A 17 15.85 9.38 7.61
CA VAL A 17 15.26 8.25 8.34
C VAL A 17 13.93 8.69 8.94
N MET A 18 12.84 8.45 8.22
CA MET A 18 11.50 8.59 8.77
C MET A 18 11.14 7.34 9.57
N ARG A 19 10.54 7.54 10.75
CA ARG A 19 9.98 6.44 11.53
C ARG A 19 8.86 5.78 10.73
N ALA A 20 8.92 4.46 10.58
CA ALA A 20 7.83 3.70 9.96
C ALA A 20 6.54 3.82 10.79
N PRO A 21 5.36 3.89 10.16
CA PRO A 21 4.08 3.90 10.86
C PRO A 21 3.93 2.66 11.74
N ASP A 22 3.31 2.85 12.90
CA ASP A 22 2.78 1.74 13.69
C ASP A 22 1.52 1.14 13.05
N ASP A 23 1.03 0.01 13.61
CA ASP A 23 -0.08 -0.74 13.00
C ASP A 23 -1.36 0.11 12.89
N SER A 24 -1.66 0.93 13.90
CA SER A 24 -2.82 1.83 13.89
C SER A 24 -2.69 2.98 12.90
N GLU A 25 -1.49 3.51 12.70
CA GLU A 25 -1.23 4.45 11.61
C GLU A 25 -1.37 3.79 10.24
N LEU A 26 -0.88 2.55 10.10
CA LEU A 26 -0.98 1.79 8.85
C LEU A 26 -2.43 1.46 8.49
N GLU A 27 -3.26 1.09 9.47
CA GLU A 27 -4.72 0.90 9.32
C GLU A 27 -5.37 2.17 8.71
N ARG A 28 -5.08 3.33 9.31
CA ARG A 28 -5.60 4.62 8.84
C ARG A 28 -5.13 4.95 7.42
N LEU A 29 -3.87 4.65 7.10
CA LEU A 29 -3.34 4.84 5.75
C LEU A 29 -4.05 3.97 4.72
N VAL A 30 -4.30 2.68 5.02
CA VAL A 30 -5.07 1.79 4.13
C VAL A 30 -6.45 2.37 3.84
N ILE A 31 -7.21 2.72 4.89
CA ILE A 31 -8.55 3.32 4.73
C ILE A 31 -8.48 4.61 3.90
N LYS A 32 -7.49 5.48 4.19
CA LYS A 32 -7.29 6.75 3.46
C LYS A 32 -6.99 6.51 1.99
N ILE A 33 -6.19 5.50 1.65
CA ILE A 33 -5.87 5.13 0.26
C ILE A 33 -7.13 4.69 -0.48
N ILE A 34 -7.91 3.77 0.10
CA ILE A 34 -9.15 3.26 -0.51
C ILE A 34 -10.15 4.42 -0.70
N LYS A 35 -10.36 5.23 0.34
CA LYS A 35 -11.23 6.41 0.29
C LYS A 35 -10.80 7.41 -0.78
N ARG A 36 -9.51 7.72 -0.87
CA ARG A 36 -8.95 8.65 -1.88
C ARG A 36 -9.10 8.11 -3.31
N LYS A 37 -8.97 6.79 -3.51
CA LYS A 37 -9.19 6.17 -4.82
C LYS A 37 -10.67 6.15 -5.20
N GLY A 38 -11.58 6.16 -4.22
CA GLY A 38 -13.03 6.15 -4.43
C GLY A 38 -13.58 4.87 -5.05
N ARG A 39 -12.79 3.79 -5.03
CA ARG A 39 -13.12 2.47 -5.57
C ARG A 39 -12.35 1.38 -4.83
N PRO A 40 -12.78 0.12 -4.94
CA PRO A 40 -11.96 -1.01 -4.50
C PRO A 40 -10.60 -1.02 -5.20
N VAL A 41 -9.57 -1.40 -4.44
CA VAL A 41 -8.17 -1.39 -4.85
C VAL A 41 -7.58 -2.79 -4.77
N THR A 42 -6.64 -3.10 -5.65
CA THR A 42 -5.97 -4.41 -5.60
C THR A 42 -4.91 -4.46 -4.50
N TRP A 43 -4.53 -5.67 -4.07
CA TRP A 43 -3.35 -5.90 -3.22
C TRP A 43 -2.09 -5.21 -3.76
N GLY A 44 -1.88 -5.30 -5.07
CA GLY A 44 -0.73 -4.66 -5.73
C GLY A 44 -0.75 -3.13 -5.64
N GLU A 45 -1.94 -2.52 -5.72
CA GLU A 45 -2.09 -1.07 -5.51
C GLU A 45 -1.76 -0.68 -4.07
N LEU A 46 -2.26 -1.41 -3.07
CA LEU A 46 -1.94 -1.14 -1.66
C LEU A 46 -0.44 -1.29 -1.38
N ARG A 47 0.18 -2.37 -1.86
CA ARG A 47 1.64 -2.57 -1.75
C ARG A 47 2.43 -1.44 -2.37
N LYS A 48 2.01 -0.96 -3.54
CA LYS A 48 2.69 0.14 -4.22
C LYS A 48 2.58 1.45 -3.44
N GLU A 49 1.39 1.78 -2.94
CA GLU A 49 1.13 3.02 -2.20
C GLU A 49 1.77 3.02 -0.80
N LEU A 50 2.01 1.85 -0.22
CA LEU A 50 2.60 1.68 1.13
C LEU A 50 4.05 1.16 1.09
N SER A 51 4.65 1.08 -0.10
CA SER A 51 6.04 0.66 -0.26
C SER A 51 6.95 1.63 0.48
N GLY A 52 7.88 1.11 1.28
CA GLY A 52 8.76 1.90 2.15
C GLY A 52 8.13 2.36 3.47
N LEU A 53 6.80 2.24 3.63
CA LEU A 53 6.12 2.54 4.90
C LEU A 53 5.87 1.27 5.72
N ALA A 54 5.53 0.16 5.06
CA ALA A 54 5.29 -1.11 5.73
C ALA A 54 5.71 -2.31 4.87
N GLY A 55 6.18 -3.36 5.54
CA GLY A 55 6.40 -4.67 4.92
C GLY A 55 5.09 -5.39 4.60
N GLU A 56 5.13 -6.31 3.65
CA GLU A 56 3.95 -7.06 3.18
C GLU A 56 3.25 -7.84 4.29
N ASP A 57 3.99 -8.47 5.19
CA ASP A 57 3.43 -9.21 6.32
C ASP A 57 2.65 -8.29 7.27
N ARG A 58 3.15 -7.07 7.49
CA ARG A 58 2.45 -6.09 8.34
C ARG A 58 1.20 -5.58 7.65
N LEU A 59 1.28 -5.27 6.35
CA LEU A 59 0.11 -4.89 5.56
C LEU A 59 -0.97 -5.99 5.55
N ARG A 60 -0.56 -7.28 5.46
CA ARG A 60 -1.48 -8.41 5.56
C ARG A 60 -2.19 -8.45 6.91
N LYS A 61 -1.44 -8.34 8.02
CA LYS A 61 -2.01 -8.32 9.38
C LYS A 61 -3.02 -7.19 9.56
N VAL A 62 -2.66 -5.98 9.12
CA VAL A 62 -3.55 -4.82 9.16
C VAL A 62 -4.81 -5.03 8.32
N LEU A 63 -4.68 -5.54 7.10
CA LEU A 63 -5.85 -5.82 6.27
C LEU A 63 -6.78 -6.86 6.89
N VAL A 64 -6.22 -7.94 7.46
CA VAL A 64 -7.02 -8.94 8.18
C VAL A 64 -7.78 -8.28 9.33
N SER A 65 -7.11 -7.46 10.15
CA SER A 65 -7.75 -6.77 11.28
C SER A 65 -8.87 -5.83 10.82
N LEU A 66 -8.68 -5.09 9.73
CA LEU A 66 -9.70 -4.21 9.15
C LEU A 66 -10.90 -4.99 8.59
N ILE A 67 -10.67 -6.19 8.04
CA ILE A 67 -11.72 -7.09 7.55
C ILE A 67 -12.51 -7.69 8.71
N GLU A 68 -11.82 -8.16 9.76
CA GLU A 68 -12.47 -8.69 10.97
C GLU A 68 -13.35 -7.65 11.67
N ARG A 69 -12.99 -6.36 11.55
CA ARG A 69 -13.75 -5.22 12.07
C ARG A 69 -14.82 -4.68 11.11
N ASP A 70 -14.98 -5.32 9.94
CA ASP A 70 -15.95 -4.93 8.90
C ASP A 70 -15.77 -3.48 8.40
N GLU A 71 -14.55 -2.93 8.49
CA GLU A 71 -14.21 -1.62 7.95
C GLU A 71 -13.77 -1.70 6.49
N VAL A 72 -13.11 -2.81 6.15
CA VAL A 72 -12.67 -3.17 4.79
C VAL A 72 -13.33 -4.49 4.40
N ILE A 73 -13.73 -4.60 3.15
CA ILE A 73 -14.35 -5.80 2.59
C ILE A 73 -13.55 -6.25 1.38
N GLU A 74 -13.27 -7.55 1.33
CA GLU A 74 -12.72 -8.20 0.14
C GLU A 74 -13.85 -8.50 -0.85
N MET A 75 -13.72 -7.94 -2.05
CA MET A 75 -14.64 -8.11 -3.15
C MET A 75 -14.41 -9.46 -3.85
N ILE A 76 -15.38 -9.91 -4.64
CA ILE A 76 -15.32 -11.16 -5.41
C ILE A 76 -14.10 -11.28 -6.34
N ASP A 77 -13.52 -10.17 -6.80
CA ASP A 77 -12.33 -10.16 -7.65
C ASP A 77 -11.00 -10.06 -6.86
N GLY A 78 -11.05 -10.13 -5.53
CA GLY A 78 -9.88 -9.98 -4.64
C GLY A 78 -9.39 -8.55 -4.50
N THR A 79 -10.26 -7.56 -4.79
CA THR A 79 -10.00 -6.15 -4.46
C THR A 79 -10.52 -5.82 -3.08
N PHE A 80 -9.95 -4.80 -2.44
CA PHE A 80 -10.32 -4.35 -1.11
C PHE A 80 -11.05 -3.01 -1.22
N GLY A 81 -12.27 -2.95 -0.69
CA GLY A 81 -13.08 -1.73 -0.61
C GLY A 81 -13.45 -1.40 0.83
N LEU A 82 -13.99 -0.20 1.06
CA LEU A 82 -14.62 0.11 2.34
C LEU A 82 -16.01 -0.53 2.40
N ARG A 83 -16.50 -0.80 3.61
CA ARG A 83 -17.89 -1.24 3.81
C ARG A 83 -18.88 -0.35 3.06
N GLY A 84 -19.80 -0.98 2.34
CA GLY A 84 -20.82 -0.32 1.53
C GLY A 84 -20.40 -0.07 0.08
N MET A 85 -19.10 -0.17 -0.25
CA MET A 85 -18.66 -0.10 -1.66
C MET A 85 -19.12 -1.31 -2.46
N GLU A 86 -19.37 -2.46 -1.83
CA GLU A 86 -19.76 -3.68 -2.54
C GLU A 86 -21.12 -3.55 -3.25
N VAL A 87 -22.01 -2.69 -2.74
CA VAL A 87 -23.41 -2.58 -3.18
C VAL A 87 -23.50 -2.13 -4.64
N SER A 88 -22.57 -1.29 -5.06
CA SER A 88 -22.51 -0.73 -6.41
C SER A 88 -21.28 -1.19 -7.20
N TYR A 89 -20.51 -2.14 -6.66
CA TYR A 89 -19.26 -2.55 -7.28
C TYR A 89 -19.47 -3.55 -8.41
N ILE A 90 -18.97 -3.20 -9.61
CA ILE A 90 -18.92 -4.10 -10.75
C ILE A 90 -17.47 -4.58 -10.90
N PRO A 91 -17.18 -5.88 -10.70
CA PRO A 91 -15.83 -6.41 -10.74
C PRO A 91 -15.22 -6.26 -12.14
N ARG A 92 -13.98 -5.79 -12.20
CA ARG A 92 -13.27 -5.57 -13.48
C ARG A 92 -12.81 -6.87 -14.13
N ARG A 93 -12.54 -7.90 -13.33
CA ARG A 93 -12.20 -9.27 -13.75
C ARG A 93 -12.64 -10.25 -12.67
N ILE A 94 -13.55 -11.17 -12.99
CA ILE A 94 -13.79 -12.33 -12.14
C ILE A 94 -12.69 -13.33 -12.44
N LYS A 95 -11.84 -13.65 -11.45
CA LYS A 95 -10.89 -14.77 -11.61
C LYS A 95 -11.72 -16.04 -11.78
N LYS A 96 -11.53 -16.72 -12.92
CA LYS A 96 -12.18 -17.98 -13.26
C LYS A 96 -11.46 -19.15 -12.59
#